data_AF-A0A2N2CZH0-F1
#
_entry.id   AF-A0A2N2CZH0-F1
#
_cell.length_a   1.000
_cell.length_b   1.000
_cell.length_c   1.000
_cell.angle_alpha   90.00
_cell.angle_beta   90.00
_cell.angle_gamma   90.00
#
_symmetry.space_group_name_H-M   'P 1'
#
loop_
_entity.id
_entity.type
_entity.pdbx_description
1 polymer ?
#
loop_
_entity_poly.entity_id
_entity_poly.type
_entity_poly.pdbx_seq_one_letter_code
_entity_poly.pdbx_strand_id
1 'polypeptide(L)'
;MKKLNDYLYLGDTVLKILQRYSEDLKQSAKETDNQIDLLHCNFLLQIAELLQHNDFLTSQSQRIREFYNLMANEYPFLAFTFKGRIKSLIRAEAKFNGYIVEYIYNYYSEHESYPELPELKNALNCFRDLIAYRIVISLPKCHLKEGETCADEEIKYLYDVANQLPGFLEECGFTAELSSLKGQKKSPFLKENVSPYYRDYIANSESSGYRSLHITFYDNIARCYVEVQLRTKEMDDFAEIGPANHLGYEKRQESER
;
A
#
# COMPACT_ATOMS: atom_id res chain seq x y z
N MET A 1 7.26 0.00 30.03
CA MET A 1 7.10 -0.29 28.58
C MET A 1 7.42 0.98 27.83
N LYS A 2 8.54 1.00 27.07
CA LYS A 2 8.96 2.15 26.27
C LYS A 2 8.04 2.28 25.07
N LYS A 3 7.58 3.48 24.73
CA LYS A 3 6.66 3.71 23.61
C LYS A 3 7.25 4.74 22.66
N LEU A 4 6.97 4.63 21.36
CA LEU A 4 7.41 5.63 20.37
C LEU A 4 7.04 7.06 20.77
N ASN A 5 5.87 7.26 21.37
CA ASN A 5 5.40 8.57 21.83
C ASN A 5 6.39 9.26 22.77
N ASP A 6 7.17 8.52 23.55
CA ASP A 6 8.17 9.06 24.47
C ASP A 6 9.31 9.79 23.71
N TYR A 7 9.49 9.45 22.42
CA TYR A 7 10.54 9.98 21.55
C TYR A 7 10.05 11.06 20.57
N LEU A 8 8.78 11.01 20.16
CA LEU A 8 8.22 11.92 19.14
C LEU A 8 8.28 13.40 19.53
N TYR A 9 8.24 13.70 20.83
CA TYR A 9 8.22 15.06 21.36
C TYR A 9 9.61 15.60 21.77
N LEU A 10 10.69 14.85 21.50
CA LEU A 10 12.05 15.24 21.89
C LEU A 10 12.73 16.22 20.91
N GLY A 11 12.05 16.63 19.85
CA GLY A 11 12.62 17.51 18.80
C GLY A 11 13.68 16.83 17.93
N ASP A 12 13.80 15.51 18.02
CA ASP A 12 14.74 14.72 17.24
C ASP A 12 14.24 14.46 15.81
N THR A 13 15.18 14.24 14.88
CA THR A 13 14.85 13.80 13.53
C THR A 13 14.28 12.38 13.54
N VAL A 14 13.50 12.01 12.51
CA VAL A 14 12.92 10.66 12.40
C VAL A 14 13.99 9.57 12.48
N LEU A 15 15.14 9.76 11.83
CA LEU A 15 16.26 8.80 11.88
C LEU A 15 16.81 8.65 13.30
N LYS A 16 16.94 9.76 14.03
CA LYS A 16 17.44 9.75 15.41
C LYS A 16 16.44 9.15 16.39
N ILE A 17 15.14 9.37 16.17
CA ILE A 17 14.05 8.70 16.89
C ILE A 17 14.12 7.19 16.68
N LEU A 18 14.23 6.75 15.42
CA LEU A 18 14.37 5.33 15.06
C LEU A 18 15.57 4.68 15.76
N GLN A 19 16.73 5.32 15.68
CA GLN A 19 17.96 4.84 16.33
C GLN A 19 17.76 4.68 17.83
N ARG A 20 17.40 5.76 18.54
CA ARG A 20 17.24 5.74 20.01
C ARG A 20 16.19 4.74 20.46
N TYR A 21 15.02 4.75 19.82
CA TYR A 21 13.93 3.84 20.18
C TYR A 21 14.30 2.37 19.93
N SER A 22 14.96 2.07 18.81
CA SER A 22 15.42 0.71 18.51
C SER A 22 16.49 0.20 19.48
N GLU A 23 17.47 1.05 19.84
CA GLU A 23 18.50 0.74 20.86
C GLU A 23 17.86 0.46 22.22
N ASP A 24 16.93 1.32 22.61
CA ASP A 24 16.21 1.23 23.87
C ASP A 24 15.32 -0.02 23.97
N LEU A 25 14.65 -0.39 22.88
CA LEU A 25 13.90 -1.64 22.76
C LEU A 25 14.83 -2.84 22.82
N LYS A 26 15.94 -2.82 22.08
CA LYS A 26 16.92 -3.92 22.07
C LYS A 26 17.51 -4.19 23.45
N GLN A 27 17.80 -3.13 24.21
CA GLN A 27 18.31 -3.28 25.57
C GLN A 27 17.25 -3.85 26.51
N SER A 28 16.03 -3.30 26.48
CA SER A 28 14.90 -3.82 27.26
C SER A 28 14.62 -5.29 26.95
N ALA A 29 14.67 -5.66 25.66
CA ALA A 29 14.42 -7.01 25.19
C ALA A 29 15.46 -8.01 25.71
N LYS A 30 16.74 -7.62 25.76
CA LYS A 30 17.81 -8.47 26.32
C LYS A 30 17.69 -8.65 27.83
N GLU A 31 17.27 -7.61 28.55
CA GLU A 31 17.11 -7.65 30.00
C GLU A 31 15.90 -8.49 30.44
N THR A 32 14.84 -8.51 29.62
CA THR A 32 13.57 -9.17 29.94
C THR A 32 13.32 -10.47 29.17
N ASP A 33 14.25 -10.86 28.29
CA ASP A 33 14.08 -11.94 27.30
C ASP A 33 12.80 -11.76 26.44
N ASN A 34 12.41 -10.50 26.19
CA ASN A 34 11.22 -10.19 25.40
C ASN A 34 11.53 -10.29 23.90
N GLN A 35 11.17 -11.44 23.34
CA GLN A 35 11.37 -11.76 21.94
C GLN A 35 10.58 -10.85 20.98
N ILE A 36 9.42 -10.31 21.40
CA ILE A 36 8.62 -9.37 20.60
C ILE A 36 9.36 -8.05 20.38
N ASP A 37 9.98 -7.53 21.44
CA ASP A 37 10.73 -6.28 21.37
C ASP A 37 11.98 -6.43 20.46
N LEU A 38 12.58 -7.62 20.39
CA LEU A 38 13.64 -7.90 19.41
C LEU A 38 13.12 -7.85 17.96
N LEU A 39 11.93 -8.39 17.70
CA LEU A 39 11.30 -8.31 16.38
C LEU A 39 10.96 -6.86 16.02
N HIS A 40 10.45 -6.10 16.99
CA HIS A 40 10.16 -4.68 16.81
C HIS A 40 11.42 -3.88 16.49
N CYS A 41 12.51 -4.11 17.23
CA CYS A 41 13.80 -3.49 16.95
C CYS A 41 14.26 -3.77 15.51
N ASN A 42 14.19 -5.03 15.05
CA ASN A 42 14.59 -5.39 13.69
C ASN A 42 13.73 -4.70 12.64
N PHE A 43 12.42 -4.58 12.88
CA PHE A 43 11.51 -3.83 12.01
C PHE A 43 11.88 -2.34 11.91
N LEU A 44 12.17 -1.68 13.04
CA LEU A 44 12.56 -0.27 13.05
C LEU A 44 13.89 -0.04 12.31
N LEU A 45 14.83 -0.98 12.41
CA LEU A 45 16.09 -0.92 11.66
C LEU A 45 15.85 -0.98 10.14
N GLN A 46 14.94 -1.83 9.67
CA GLN A 46 14.58 -1.87 8.24
C GLN A 46 13.99 -0.54 7.74
N ILE A 47 13.16 0.13 8.55
CA ILE A 47 12.65 1.47 8.22
C ILE A 47 13.81 2.48 8.16
N ALA A 48 14.74 2.42 9.12
CA ALA A 48 15.87 3.33 9.15
C ALA A 48 16.77 3.17 7.91
N GLU A 49 17.09 1.93 7.52
CA GLU A 49 17.86 1.62 6.31
C GLU A 49 17.17 2.15 5.05
N LEU A 50 15.84 1.96 4.95
CA LEU A 50 15.04 2.47 3.84
C LEU A 50 15.07 4.00 3.72
N LEU A 51 15.06 4.70 4.85
CA LEU A 51 15.12 6.16 4.87
C LEU A 51 16.54 6.71 4.65
N GLN A 52 17.57 5.95 4.99
CA GLN A 52 18.98 6.36 4.82
C GLN A 52 19.49 6.11 3.40
N HIS A 53 19.10 5.01 2.75
CA HIS A 53 19.60 4.62 1.43
C HIS A 53 18.56 4.91 0.34
N ASN A 54 18.37 6.17 -0.05
CA ASN A 54 17.32 6.55 -1.01
C ASN A 54 17.60 6.19 -2.48
N ASP A 55 18.79 5.66 -2.81
CA ASP A 55 19.15 5.29 -4.19
C ASP A 55 18.24 4.19 -4.75
N PHE A 56 17.88 3.20 -3.93
CA PHE A 56 16.97 2.14 -4.37
C PHE A 56 15.55 2.67 -4.56
N LEU A 57 15.09 3.62 -3.72
CA LEU A 57 13.79 4.27 -3.90
C LEU A 57 13.75 5.06 -5.21
N THR A 58 14.85 5.72 -5.54
CA THR A 58 14.99 6.44 -6.82
C THR A 58 14.94 5.47 -8.00
N SER A 59 15.74 4.40 -7.98
CA SER A 59 15.73 3.37 -9.03
C SER A 59 14.37 2.67 -9.17
N GLN A 60 13.75 2.30 -8.04
CA GLN A 60 12.41 1.70 -8.03
C GLN A 60 11.36 2.65 -8.59
N SER A 61 11.38 3.93 -8.18
CA SER A 61 10.46 4.92 -8.72
C SER A 61 10.68 5.16 -10.22
N GLN A 62 11.92 5.08 -10.72
CA GLN A 62 12.21 5.19 -12.15
C GLN A 62 11.59 4.04 -12.93
N ARG A 63 11.81 2.79 -12.48
CA ARG A 63 11.24 1.60 -13.13
C ARG A 63 9.71 1.62 -13.12
N ILE A 64 9.09 2.01 -12.02
CA ILE A 64 7.61 2.18 -11.98
C ILE A 64 7.15 3.32 -12.89
N ARG A 65 7.94 4.38 -13.04
CA ARG A 65 7.65 5.45 -14.01
C ARG A 65 7.83 5.01 -15.46
N GLU A 66 8.49 3.91 -15.78
CA GLU A 66 8.50 3.40 -17.16
C GLU A 66 7.09 3.00 -17.61
N PHE A 67 6.23 2.57 -16.67
CA PHE A 67 4.81 2.32 -16.95
C PHE A 67 4.05 3.59 -17.36
N TYR A 68 4.51 4.77 -16.93
CA TYR A 68 3.97 6.05 -17.41
C TYR A 68 4.08 6.16 -18.93
N ASN A 69 5.20 5.74 -19.51
CA ASN A 69 5.43 5.83 -20.95
C ASN A 69 4.48 4.91 -21.73
N LEU A 70 4.24 3.70 -21.22
CA LEU A 70 3.24 2.80 -21.78
C LEU A 70 1.85 3.45 -21.73
N MET A 71 1.45 3.96 -20.56
CA MET A 71 0.15 4.61 -20.41
C MET A 71 -0.02 5.83 -21.31
N ALA A 72 1.02 6.64 -21.48
CA ALA A 72 0.99 7.83 -22.34
C ALA A 72 0.81 7.46 -23.82
N ASN A 73 1.38 6.32 -24.25
CA ASN A 73 1.28 5.84 -25.62
C ASN A 73 -0.05 5.14 -25.91
N GLU A 74 -0.50 4.27 -25.00
CA GLU A 74 -1.71 3.46 -25.21
C GLU A 74 -3.00 4.20 -24.85
N TYR A 75 -2.94 5.12 -23.89
CA TYR A 75 -4.07 5.89 -23.41
C TYR A 75 -3.81 7.40 -23.50
N PRO A 76 -3.48 7.95 -24.68
CA PRO A 76 -3.14 9.37 -24.84
C PRO A 76 -4.30 10.33 -24.51
N PHE A 77 -5.53 9.79 -24.44
CA PHE A 77 -6.75 10.51 -24.10
C PHE A 77 -7.05 10.52 -22.59
N LEU A 78 -6.38 9.69 -21.77
CA LEU A 78 -6.55 9.67 -20.32
C LEU A 78 -5.62 10.68 -19.65
N ALA A 79 -6.13 11.38 -18.64
CA ALA A 79 -5.31 12.09 -17.68
C ALA A 79 -4.92 11.11 -16.57
N PHE A 80 -3.65 11.07 -16.17
CA PHE A 80 -3.22 10.17 -15.09
C PHE A 80 -2.04 10.70 -14.30
N THR A 81 -1.90 10.22 -13.07
CA THR A 81 -0.81 10.59 -12.15
C THR A 81 -0.25 9.39 -11.40
N PHE A 82 1.04 9.44 -11.11
CA PHE A 82 1.77 8.44 -10.33
C PHE A 82 2.31 9.09 -9.06
N LYS A 83 1.86 8.63 -7.89
CA LYS A 83 2.28 9.17 -6.59
C LYS A 83 2.89 8.07 -5.73
N GLY A 84 4.20 8.15 -5.50
CA GLY A 84 4.88 7.31 -4.53
C GLY A 84 4.67 7.83 -3.09
N ARG A 85 4.58 6.91 -2.14
CA ARG A 85 4.41 7.19 -0.71
C ARG A 85 5.21 6.18 0.11
N ILE A 86 5.88 6.68 1.15
CA ILE A 86 6.42 5.87 2.24
C ILE A 86 5.49 6.02 3.45
N LYS A 87 5.19 4.92 4.13
CA LYS A 87 4.37 4.94 5.34
C LYS A 87 5.11 5.70 6.46
N SER A 88 4.40 6.57 7.19
CA SER A 88 5.00 7.29 8.32
C SER A 88 5.34 6.33 9.45
N LEU A 89 6.36 6.67 10.26
CA LEU A 89 6.79 5.85 11.40
C LEU A 89 5.64 5.46 12.32
N ILE A 90 4.78 6.44 12.69
CA ILE A 90 3.62 6.22 13.55
C ILE A 90 2.66 5.18 12.95
N ARG A 91 2.36 5.28 11.65
CA ARG A 91 1.46 4.32 10.98
C ARG A 91 2.13 2.96 10.80
N ALA A 92 3.44 2.92 10.57
CA ALA A 92 4.20 1.70 10.44
C ALA A 92 4.23 0.94 11.77
N GLU A 93 4.50 1.62 12.88
CA GLU A 93 4.46 1.05 14.24
C GLU A 93 3.06 0.60 14.64
N ALA A 94 2.04 1.44 14.43
CA ALA A 94 0.66 1.05 14.74
C ALA A 94 0.24 -0.21 13.98
N LYS A 95 0.65 -0.33 12.72
CA LYS A 95 0.40 -1.52 11.91
C LYS A 95 1.17 -2.72 12.45
N PHE A 96 2.43 -2.56 12.84
CA PHE A 96 3.20 -3.62 13.48
C PHE A 96 2.57 -4.16 14.75
N ASN A 97 2.19 -3.27 15.66
CA ASN A 97 1.52 -3.68 16.89
C ASN A 97 0.17 -4.35 16.60
N GLY A 98 -0.61 -3.82 15.66
CA GLY A 98 -1.89 -4.41 15.26
C GLY A 98 -1.76 -5.83 14.73
N TYR A 99 -0.81 -6.07 13.82
CA TYR A 99 -0.56 -7.41 13.25
C TYR A 99 -0.11 -8.41 14.29
N ILE A 100 0.78 -8.03 15.22
CA ILE A 100 1.22 -8.92 16.30
C ILE A 100 0.04 -9.34 17.16
N VAL A 101 -0.76 -8.36 17.60
CA VAL A 101 -1.89 -8.61 18.48
C VAL A 101 -2.93 -9.48 17.78
N GLU A 102 -3.29 -9.15 16.55
CA GLU A 102 -4.24 -9.93 15.75
C GLU A 102 -3.75 -11.37 15.51
N TYR A 103 -2.48 -11.54 15.14
CA TYR A 103 -1.92 -12.86 14.88
C TYR A 103 -1.89 -13.73 16.14
N ILE A 104 -1.38 -13.20 17.26
CA ILE A 104 -1.34 -13.93 18.53
C ILE A 104 -2.76 -14.28 18.99
N TYR A 105 -3.71 -13.35 18.86
CA TYR A 105 -5.10 -13.57 19.24
C TYR A 105 -5.76 -14.68 18.40
N ASN A 106 -5.61 -14.62 17.06
CA ASN A 106 -6.18 -15.62 16.17
C ASN A 106 -5.54 -17.00 16.41
N TYR A 107 -4.21 -17.05 16.53
CA TYR A 107 -3.49 -18.29 16.82
C TYR A 107 -3.96 -18.91 18.15
N TYR A 108 -4.05 -18.11 19.21
CA TYR A 108 -4.51 -18.60 20.51
C TYR A 108 -5.97 -19.07 20.46
N SER A 109 -6.82 -18.39 19.69
CA SER A 109 -8.22 -18.77 19.52
C SER A 109 -8.39 -20.09 18.77
N GLU A 110 -7.46 -20.43 17.87
CA GLU A 110 -7.47 -21.66 17.08
C GLU A 110 -6.74 -22.83 17.77
N HIS A 111 -5.66 -22.54 18.50
CA HIS A 111 -4.73 -23.55 19.03
C HIS A 111 -4.65 -23.63 20.56
N GLU A 112 -5.35 -22.75 21.29
CA GLU A 112 -5.31 -22.63 22.77
C GLU A 112 -3.89 -22.52 23.36
N SER A 113 -2.96 -22.04 22.55
CA SER A 113 -1.53 -21.90 22.86
C SER A 113 -0.95 -20.67 22.17
N TYR A 114 0.25 -20.25 22.58
CA TYR A 114 0.93 -19.11 21.95
C TYR A 114 1.81 -19.59 20.79
N PRO A 115 1.92 -18.79 19.70
CA PRO A 115 2.75 -19.15 18.56
C PRO A 115 4.22 -19.18 18.92
N GLU A 116 4.96 -20.10 18.29
CA GLU A 116 6.41 -20.18 18.42
C GLU A 116 7.10 -19.01 17.70
N LEU A 117 8.30 -18.63 18.15
CA LEU A 117 9.03 -17.50 17.57
C LEU A 117 9.21 -17.56 16.04
N PRO A 118 9.55 -18.70 15.41
CA PRO A 118 9.68 -18.78 13.96
C PRO A 118 8.36 -18.53 13.23
N GLU A 119 7.23 -18.96 13.79
CA GLU A 119 5.90 -18.73 13.22
C GLU A 119 5.55 -17.25 13.27
N LEU A 120 5.82 -16.62 14.41
CA LEU A 120 5.62 -15.19 14.59
C LEU A 120 6.53 -14.37 13.66
N LYS A 121 7.80 -14.76 13.48
CA LYS A 121 8.71 -14.12 12.52
C LYS A 121 8.19 -14.19 11.09
N ASN A 122 7.67 -15.34 10.66
CA ASN A 122 7.12 -15.52 9.33
C ASN A 122 5.84 -14.70 9.13
N ALA A 123 4.97 -14.67 10.15
CA ALA A 123 3.77 -13.84 10.15
C ALA A 123 4.10 -12.34 10.10
N LEU A 124 5.21 -11.92 10.73
CA LEU A 124 5.69 -10.54 10.76
C LEU A 124 6.62 -10.17 9.63
N ASN A 125 6.92 -11.08 8.71
CA ASN A 125 7.85 -10.85 7.60
C ASN A 125 7.37 -9.80 6.58
N CYS A 126 6.26 -9.09 6.81
CA CYS A 126 5.50 -8.45 5.75
C CYS A 126 4.77 -7.15 6.15
N PHE A 127 5.46 -6.01 6.10
CA PHE A 127 4.79 -4.79 5.62
C PHE A 127 5.00 -4.68 4.12
N ARG A 128 4.06 -5.26 3.40
CA ARG A 128 4.07 -5.25 1.94
C ARG A 128 3.85 -3.86 1.32
N ASP A 129 3.37 -2.93 2.15
CA ASP A 129 2.94 -1.60 1.78
C ASP A 129 3.73 -0.49 2.49
N LEU A 130 4.92 -0.79 3.04
CA LEU A 130 5.80 0.25 3.59
C LEU A 130 6.10 1.31 2.53
N ILE A 131 6.35 0.86 1.31
CA ILE A 131 6.35 1.66 0.09
C ILE A 131 5.07 1.35 -0.68
N ALA A 132 4.38 2.39 -1.13
CA ALA A 132 3.23 2.26 -1.99
C ALA A 132 3.28 3.28 -3.13
N TYR A 133 2.75 2.89 -4.28
CA TYR A 133 2.52 3.80 -5.41
C TYR A 133 1.03 3.84 -5.71
N ARG A 134 0.56 5.02 -6.09
CA ARG A 134 -0.80 5.22 -6.53
C ARG A 134 -0.80 5.63 -7.99
N ILE A 135 -1.57 4.91 -8.79
CA ILE A 135 -1.89 5.26 -10.17
C ILE A 135 -3.33 5.74 -10.17
N VAL A 136 -3.52 7.03 -10.45
CA VAL A 136 -4.85 7.66 -10.53
C VAL A 136 -5.12 8.03 -11.96
N ILE A 137 -6.25 7.58 -12.50
CA ILE A 137 -6.68 7.92 -13.87
C ILE A 137 -7.94 8.78 -13.84
N SER A 138 -8.13 9.55 -14.90
CA SER A 138 -9.39 10.23 -15.20
C SER A 138 -9.58 10.37 -16.71
N LEU A 139 -10.83 10.24 -17.16
CA LEU A 139 -11.23 10.46 -18.54
C LEU A 139 -11.70 11.91 -18.71
N PRO A 140 -10.97 12.78 -19.45
CA PRO A 140 -11.44 14.12 -19.77
C PRO A 140 -12.76 14.08 -20.55
N LYS A 141 -13.70 14.96 -20.19
CA LYS A 141 -15.06 14.99 -20.77
C LYS A 141 -15.07 15.14 -22.30
N CYS A 142 -14.08 15.78 -22.90
CA CYS A 142 -13.98 15.94 -24.36
C CYS A 142 -13.73 14.62 -25.11
N HIS A 143 -13.30 13.57 -24.41
CA HIS A 143 -13.07 12.23 -24.98
C HIS A 143 -14.22 11.26 -24.69
N LEU A 144 -15.27 11.69 -23.99
CA LEU A 144 -16.46 10.90 -23.70
C LEU A 144 -17.41 10.93 -24.90
N LYS A 145 -17.89 9.77 -25.36
CA LYS A 145 -18.83 9.71 -26.48
C LYS A 145 -20.26 9.96 -26.03
N GLU A 146 -21.13 10.32 -26.97
CA GLU A 146 -22.56 10.48 -26.70
C GLU A 146 -23.17 9.18 -26.19
N GLY A 147 -23.83 9.25 -25.04
CA GLY A 147 -24.48 8.11 -24.37
C GLY A 147 -23.60 7.33 -23.39
N GLU A 148 -22.30 7.62 -23.30
CA GLU A 148 -21.42 7.03 -22.29
C GLU A 148 -21.46 7.82 -20.97
N THR A 149 -21.27 7.13 -19.84
CA THR A 149 -21.03 7.79 -18.56
C THR A 149 -19.54 7.78 -18.25
N CYS A 150 -19.02 8.90 -17.74
CA CYS A 150 -17.61 9.02 -17.40
C CYS A 150 -17.17 7.96 -16.38
N ALA A 151 -18.01 7.69 -15.38
CA ALA A 151 -17.71 6.73 -14.32
C ALA A 151 -17.59 5.30 -14.86
N ASP A 152 -18.48 4.88 -15.76
CA ASP A 152 -18.43 3.52 -16.32
C ASP A 152 -17.21 3.32 -17.21
N GLU A 153 -16.87 4.31 -18.04
CA GLU A 153 -15.69 4.25 -18.91
C GLU A 153 -14.38 4.30 -18.12
N GLU A 154 -14.27 5.19 -17.12
CA GLU A 154 -13.09 5.23 -16.24
C GLU A 154 -12.87 3.90 -15.53
N ILE A 155 -13.93 3.22 -15.10
CA ILE A 155 -13.83 1.87 -14.50
C ILE A 155 -13.29 0.86 -15.51
N LYS A 156 -13.78 0.86 -16.75
CA LYS A 156 -13.29 -0.05 -17.80
C LYS A 156 -11.81 0.17 -18.05
N TYR A 157 -11.39 1.42 -18.27
CA TYR A 157 -9.97 1.76 -18.47
C TYR A 157 -9.12 1.42 -17.24
N LEU A 158 -9.64 1.58 -16.01
CA LEU A 158 -8.92 1.22 -14.80
C LEU A 158 -8.59 -0.28 -14.75
N TYR A 159 -9.57 -1.13 -15.07
CA TYR A 159 -9.36 -2.57 -15.15
C TYR A 159 -8.45 -2.96 -16.32
N ASP A 160 -8.55 -2.26 -17.44
CA ASP A 160 -7.69 -2.48 -18.60
C ASP A 160 -6.22 -2.21 -18.25
N VAL A 161 -5.93 -1.08 -17.60
CA VAL A 161 -4.61 -0.74 -17.04
C VAL A 161 -4.16 -1.79 -16.01
N ALA A 162 -5.05 -2.23 -15.13
CA ALA A 162 -4.74 -3.26 -14.13
C ALA A 162 -4.38 -4.62 -14.76
N ASN A 163 -4.93 -4.95 -15.93
CA ASN A 163 -4.60 -6.18 -16.65
C ASN A 163 -3.21 -6.15 -17.29
N GLN A 164 -2.66 -4.96 -17.55
CA GLN A 164 -1.35 -4.78 -18.18
C GLN A 164 -0.21 -4.63 -17.17
N LEU A 165 -0.51 -3.98 -16.04
CA LEU A 165 0.48 -3.60 -15.03
C LEU A 165 1.37 -4.77 -14.54
N PRO A 166 0.85 -5.98 -14.22
CA PRO A 166 1.69 -7.05 -13.70
C PRO A 166 2.74 -7.53 -14.69
N GLY A 167 2.36 -7.74 -15.94
CA GLY A 167 3.29 -8.19 -16.98
C GLY A 167 4.36 -7.16 -17.29
N PHE A 168 3.97 -5.88 -17.38
CA PHE A 168 4.94 -4.80 -17.60
C PHE A 168 5.95 -4.68 -16.44
N LEU A 169 5.46 -4.72 -15.20
CA LEU A 169 6.36 -4.61 -14.05
C LEU A 169 7.22 -5.87 -13.85
N GLU A 170 6.78 -7.04 -14.33
CA GLU A 170 7.61 -8.24 -14.37
C GLU A 170 8.86 -8.03 -15.23
N GLU A 171 8.71 -7.43 -16.42
CA GLU A 171 9.83 -7.04 -17.29
C GLU A 171 10.75 -5.99 -16.63
N CYS A 172 10.19 -5.14 -15.76
CA CYS A 172 10.94 -4.17 -14.96
C CYS A 172 11.61 -4.77 -13.70
N GLY A 173 11.59 -6.09 -13.53
CA GLY A 173 12.23 -6.78 -12.41
C GLY A 173 11.42 -6.82 -11.12
N PHE A 174 10.09 -6.68 -11.20
CA PHE A 174 9.18 -6.94 -10.09
C PHE A 174 8.52 -8.32 -10.21
N THR A 175 7.95 -8.84 -9.14
CA THR A 175 7.17 -10.09 -9.17
C THR A 175 5.85 -9.87 -8.45
N ALA A 176 4.73 -10.14 -9.12
CA ALA A 176 3.41 -9.99 -8.52
C ALA A 176 3.18 -11.05 -7.43
N GLU A 177 2.68 -10.61 -6.28
CA GLU A 177 2.40 -11.46 -5.13
C GLU A 177 0.91 -11.83 -5.08
N LEU A 178 0.62 -13.09 -4.80
CA LEU A 178 -0.75 -13.56 -4.62
C LEU A 178 -1.45 -12.79 -3.49
N SER A 179 -2.70 -12.41 -3.72
CA SER A 179 -3.52 -11.76 -2.70
C SER A 179 -3.77 -12.72 -1.53
N SER A 180 -3.54 -12.24 -0.30
CA SER A 180 -3.87 -12.99 0.92
C SER A 180 -5.38 -13.12 1.17
N LEU A 181 -6.21 -12.27 0.55
CA LEU A 181 -7.66 -12.29 0.73
C LEU A 181 -8.30 -13.35 -0.16
N LYS A 182 -8.75 -14.45 0.46
CA LYS A 182 -9.50 -15.53 -0.19
C LYS A 182 -11.00 -15.18 -0.27
N GLY A 183 -11.68 -15.65 -1.30
CA GLY A 183 -13.15 -15.56 -1.42
C GLY A 183 -13.72 -14.19 -1.81
N GLN A 184 -12.88 -13.22 -2.18
CA GLN A 184 -13.37 -11.95 -2.72
C GLN A 184 -14.02 -12.13 -4.09
N LYS A 185 -15.13 -11.42 -4.34
CA LYS A 185 -15.67 -11.28 -5.69
C LYS A 185 -14.64 -10.58 -6.56
N LYS A 186 -14.46 -11.01 -7.80
CA LYS A 186 -13.55 -10.34 -8.73
C LYS A 186 -14.36 -9.82 -9.89
N SER A 187 -14.06 -8.59 -10.31
CA SER A 187 -14.68 -8.02 -11.50
C SER A 187 -14.42 -8.91 -12.72
N PRO A 188 -15.41 -9.13 -13.60
CA PRO A 188 -15.21 -9.85 -14.85
C PRO A 188 -14.28 -9.11 -15.82
N PHE A 189 -13.99 -7.82 -15.57
CA PHE A 189 -13.03 -7.05 -16.35
C PHE A 189 -11.56 -7.39 -16.02
N LEU A 190 -11.29 -8.09 -14.91
CA LEU A 190 -9.95 -8.64 -14.64
C LEU A 190 -9.75 -9.94 -15.40
N LYS A 191 -8.63 -10.06 -16.13
CA LYS A 191 -8.24 -11.30 -16.79
C LYS A 191 -8.00 -12.39 -15.75
N GLU A 192 -8.37 -13.63 -16.08
CA GLU A 192 -8.31 -14.78 -15.16
C GLU A 192 -6.89 -15.03 -14.61
N ASN A 193 -5.87 -14.82 -15.44
CA ASN A 193 -4.47 -14.97 -15.06
C ASN A 193 -3.93 -13.83 -14.16
N VAL A 194 -4.63 -12.69 -14.09
CA VAL A 194 -4.21 -11.51 -13.32
C VAL A 194 -5.03 -11.34 -12.03
N SER A 195 -6.30 -11.71 -12.07
CA SER A 195 -7.26 -11.60 -10.98
C SER A 195 -6.78 -12.11 -9.60
N PRO A 196 -6.03 -13.23 -9.49
CA PRO A 196 -5.53 -13.73 -8.20
C PRO A 196 -4.56 -12.80 -7.46
N TYR A 197 -3.88 -11.89 -8.18
CA TYR A 197 -2.89 -10.97 -7.60
C TYR A 197 -3.51 -9.69 -7.05
N TYR A 198 -4.74 -9.38 -7.44
CA TYR A 198 -5.42 -8.16 -7.04
C TYR A 198 -6.32 -8.36 -5.81
N ARG A 199 -6.35 -7.38 -4.92
CA ARG A 199 -7.45 -7.13 -3.99
C ARG A 199 -8.37 -6.09 -4.60
N ASP A 200 -9.62 -6.48 -4.85
CA ASP A 200 -10.57 -5.70 -5.64
C ASP A 200 -11.61 -5.06 -4.71
N TYR A 201 -11.30 -3.85 -4.19
CA TYR A 201 -12.22 -3.11 -3.34
C TYR A 201 -13.29 -2.36 -4.13
N ILE A 202 -13.25 -2.40 -5.47
CA ILE A 202 -14.29 -1.81 -6.32
C ILE A 202 -15.47 -2.77 -6.41
N ALA A 203 -15.20 -4.07 -6.66
CA ALA A 203 -16.21 -5.12 -6.67
C ALA A 203 -16.64 -5.56 -5.26
N ASN A 204 -15.80 -5.33 -4.25
CA ASN A 204 -16.07 -5.62 -2.84
C ASN A 204 -16.04 -4.34 -2.01
N SER A 205 -16.84 -3.34 -2.36
CA SER A 205 -16.91 -2.11 -1.58
C SER A 205 -17.34 -2.43 -0.14
N GLU A 206 -16.47 -2.13 0.82
CA GLU A 206 -16.78 -2.22 2.25
C GLU A 206 -17.85 -1.19 2.64
N SER A 207 -18.45 -1.31 3.83
CA SER A 207 -19.39 -0.32 4.37
C SER A 207 -18.82 1.10 4.47
N SER A 208 -17.50 1.24 4.39
CA SER A 208 -16.77 2.52 4.38
C SER A 208 -16.88 3.30 3.07
N GLY A 209 -17.34 2.69 1.98
CA GLY A 209 -17.40 3.31 0.64
C GLY A 209 -16.05 3.39 -0.07
N TYR A 210 -14.98 2.86 0.53
CA TYR A 210 -13.65 2.83 -0.08
C TYR A 210 -13.62 1.95 -1.34
N ARG A 211 -12.99 2.46 -2.41
CA ARG A 211 -12.88 1.78 -3.72
C ARG A 211 -11.47 1.95 -4.27
N SER A 212 -10.81 0.84 -4.62
CA SER A 212 -9.47 0.82 -5.25
C SER A 212 -9.12 -0.62 -5.68
N LEU A 213 -8.23 -0.79 -6.66
CA LEU A 213 -7.56 -2.07 -6.93
C LEU A 213 -6.17 -2.05 -6.30
N HIS A 214 -5.84 -3.05 -5.50
CA HIS A 214 -4.51 -3.16 -4.90
C HIS A 214 -3.81 -4.39 -5.41
N ILE A 215 -2.54 -4.26 -5.76
CA ILE A 215 -1.64 -5.37 -6.06
C ILE A 215 -0.35 -5.18 -5.28
N THR A 216 0.23 -6.27 -4.80
CA THR A 216 1.55 -6.26 -4.16
C THR A 216 2.57 -6.83 -5.14
N PHE A 217 3.72 -6.19 -5.20
CA PHE A 217 4.89 -6.68 -5.91
C PHE A 217 6.05 -6.89 -4.95
N TYR A 218 6.89 -7.88 -5.23
CA TYR A 218 8.23 -7.98 -4.69
C TYR A 218 9.22 -7.36 -5.70
N ASP A 219 10.02 -6.40 -5.27
CA ASP A 219 11.08 -5.81 -6.07
C ASP A 219 12.33 -6.69 -5.98
N ASN A 220 12.68 -7.38 -7.07
CA ASN A 220 13.80 -8.33 -7.06
C ASN A 220 15.16 -7.66 -6.90
N ILE A 221 15.26 -6.36 -7.22
CA ILE A 221 16.49 -5.59 -7.13
C ILE A 221 16.64 -5.01 -5.73
N ALA A 222 15.61 -4.31 -5.24
CA ALA A 222 15.63 -3.69 -3.91
C ALA A 222 15.35 -4.67 -2.77
N ARG A 223 14.92 -5.91 -3.09
CA ARG A 223 14.55 -6.97 -2.14
C ARG A 223 13.50 -6.55 -1.12
N CYS A 224 12.54 -5.73 -1.55
CA CYS A 224 11.49 -5.22 -0.71
C CYS A 224 10.12 -5.34 -1.40
N TYR A 225 9.07 -5.31 -0.60
CA TYR A 225 7.71 -5.30 -1.13
C TYR A 225 7.23 -3.89 -1.41
N VAL A 226 6.44 -3.76 -2.47
CA VAL A 226 5.78 -2.52 -2.89
C VAL A 226 4.33 -2.80 -3.19
N GLU A 227 3.44 -1.95 -2.69
CA GLU A 227 2.03 -1.99 -3.04
C GLU A 227 1.72 -0.98 -4.15
N VAL A 228 1.00 -1.37 -5.19
CA VAL A 228 0.46 -0.46 -6.19
C VAL A 228 -1.05 -0.41 -6.08
N GLN A 229 -1.59 0.81 -5.96
CA GLN A 229 -3.02 1.09 -5.84
C GLN A 229 -3.51 1.81 -7.09
N LEU A 230 -4.48 1.23 -7.79
CA LEU A 230 -5.14 1.85 -8.93
C LEU A 230 -6.48 2.43 -8.50
N ARG A 231 -6.76 3.67 -8.92
CA ARG A 231 -7.97 4.42 -8.59
C ARG A 231 -8.40 5.31 -9.77
N THR A 232 -9.70 5.60 -9.85
CA THR A 232 -10.15 6.79 -10.60
C THR A 232 -9.91 8.05 -9.76
N LYS A 233 -10.01 9.24 -10.36
CA LYS A 233 -9.88 10.51 -9.65
C LYS A 233 -10.89 10.65 -8.52
N GLU A 234 -12.15 10.28 -8.75
CA GLU A 234 -13.20 10.32 -7.72
C GLU A 234 -12.88 9.38 -6.54
N MET A 235 -12.42 8.16 -6.83
CA MET A 235 -11.99 7.22 -5.79
C MET A 235 -10.82 7.76 -4.97
N ASP A 236 -9.88 8.42 -5.64
CA ASP A 236 -8.72 9.00 -4.95
C ASP A 236 -9.13 10.15 -4.05
N ASP A 237 -9.97 11.05 -4.52
CA ASP A 237 -10.49 12.15 -3.71
C ASP A 237 -11.22 11.59 -2.49
N PHE A 238 -12.18 10.67 -2.68
CA PHE A 238 -12.91 10.06 -1.56
C PHE A 238 -11.97 9.48 -0.50
N ALA A 239 -10.91 8.79 -0.92
CA ALA A 239 -9.95 8.17 -0.02
C ALA A 239 -9.03 9.16 0.71
N GLU A 240 -8.73 10.32 0.12
CA GLU A 240 -7.84 11.32 0.73
C GLU A 240 -8.55 12.28 1.67
N ILE A 241 -9.76 12.75 1.32
CA ILE A 241 -10.48 13.74 2.13
C ILE A 241 -11.58 13.13 3.01
N GLY A 242 -11.96 11.87 2.76
CA GLY A 242 -12.99 11.16 3.50
C GLY A 242 -14.42 11.60 3.12
N PRO A 243 -15.45 10.82 3.52
CA PRO A 243 -16.82 10.98 3.03
C PRO A 243 -17.41 12.37 3.34
N ALA A 244 -17.15 12.90 4.54
CA ALA A 244 -17.69 14.19 4.98
C ALA A 244 -17.15 15.37 4.17
N ASN A 245 -15.87 15.35 3.80
CA ASN A 245 -15.27 16.42 3.01
C ASN A 245 -15.45 16.21 1.51
N HIS A 246 -15.63 14.95 1.06
CA HIS A 246 -15.92 14.63 -0.34
C HIS A 246 -17.21 15.27 -0.82
N LEU A 247 -18.30 15.11 -0.05
CA LEU A 247 -19.59 15.74 -0.32
C LEU A 247 -19.50 17.28 -0.43
N GLY A 248 -18.64 17.92 0.37
CA GLY A 248 -18.41 19.36 0.31
C GLY A 248 -17.55 19.78 -0.89
N TYR A 249 -16.59 18.93 -1.29
CA TYR A 249 -15.72 19.15 -2.43
C TYR A 249 -16.46 18.98 -3.77
N GLU A 250 -17.32 17.97 -3.91
CA GLU A 250 -18.18 17.76 -5.08
C GLU A 250 -19.08 18.97 -5.33
N LYS A 251 -19.77 19.46 -4.27
CA LYS A 251 -20.62 20.65 -4.36
C LYS A 251 -19.86 21.90 -4.80
N ARG A 252 -18.59 22.05 -4.38
CA ARG A 252 -17.73 23.15 -4.84
C ARG A 252 -17.38 23.01 -6.32
N GLN A 253 -16.98 21.80 -6.75
CA GLN A 253 -16.70 21.56 -8.18
C GLN A 253 -17.93 21.78 -9.06
N GLU A 254 -19.13 21.45 -8.59
CA GLU A 254 -20.38 21.75 -9.30
C GLU A 254 -20.66 23.26 -9.38
N SER A 255 -20.33 24.03 -8.33
CA SER A 255 -20.52 25.48 -8.33
C SER A 255 -19.48 26.27 -9.13
N GLU A 256 -18.31 25.68 -9.38
CA GLU A 256 -17.21 26.28 -10.15
C GLU A 256 -17.23 25.85 -11.64
N ARG A 257 -18.18 24.99 -12.04
CA ARG A 257 -18.43 24.54 -13.41
C ARG A 257 -19.55 25.33 -14.07
#